data_AF-A0A535BDV7-F1
#
_entry.id   AF-A0A535BDV7-F1
#
_cell.length_a   1.000
_cell.length_b   1.000
_cell.length_c   1.000
_cell.angle_alpha   90.00
_cell.angle_beta   90.00
_cell.angle_gamma   90.00
#
_symmetry.space_group_name_H-M   'P 1'
#
loop_
_entity.id
_entity.type
_entity.pdbx_description
1 polymer ?
#
loop_
_entity_poly.entity_id
_entity_poly.type
_entity_poly.pdbx_seq_one_letter_code
_entity_poly.pdbx_strand_id
1 'polypeptide(L)'
;MKRELRLHFPRVHIRAGVLALFALAMQVIAIFAPLGFDDVPKRLLFEMSYVVLIFFAIVNLPRPGFLIIGVGLLLNFLPIVANGGLMPVTAVSLAKIDQLHRIDGRAEGDAIPRTKNVLKNKDDAKFYVLSDRLVFDNPVYVPILSIGDLVIGTGLVVTLGDLFLPRVQRSRRAPAKPSRANL
;
A
#
# COMPACT_ATOMS: atom_id res chain seq x y z
N MET A 1 9.29 10.94 45.34
CA MET A 1 8.17 11.29 44.45
C MET A 1 8.01 10.19 43.39
N LYS A 2 7.12 9.19 43.58
CA LYS A 2 6.94 8.08 42.63
C LYS A 2 6.15 8.57 41.42
N ARG A 3 6.73 8.50 40.22
CA ARG A 3 6.04 8.82 38.95
C ARG A 3 5.22 7.59 38.55
N GLU A 4 3.90 7.70 38.51
CA GLU A 4 3.05 6.67 37.92
C GLU A 4 3.03 6.85 36.39
N LEU A 5 3.66 5.92 35.66
CA LEU A 5 3.39 5.76 34.23
C LEU A 5 2.04 5.04 34.08
N ARG A 6 1.11 5.61 33.32
CA ARG A 6 -0.12 4.91 32.91
C ARG A 6 -0.06 4.62 31.42
N LEU A 7 -0.35 3.37 31.07
CA LEU A 7 -0.49 2.92 29.68
C LEU A 7 -1.90 3.29 29.21
N HIS A 8 -2.00 4.08 28.16
CA HIS A 8 -3.28 4.45 27.55
C HIS A 8 -3.34 3.92 26.11
N PHE A 9 -4.35 3.09 25.82
CA PHE A 9 -4.63 2.65 24.46
C PHE A 9 -5.50 3.70 23.76
N PRO A 10 -4.99 4.43 22.75
CA PRO A 10 -5.82 5.37 22.00
C PRO A 10 -6.94 4.61 21.27
N ARG A 11 -8.19 5.08 21.40
CA ARG A 11 -9.31 4.55 20.60
C ARG A 11 -9.14 4.99 19.14
N VAL A 12 -8.50 4.15 18.34
CA VAL A 12 -8.35 4.35 16.90
C VAL A 12 -9.59 3.84 16.18
N HIS A 13 -10.28 4.74 15.47
CA HIS A 13 -11.40 4.38 14.61
C HIS A 13 -10.94 4.52 13.17
N ILE A 14 -10.83 3.40 12.46
CA ILE A 14 -10.60 3.37 11.02
C ILE A 14 -11.97 3.41 10.34
N ARG A 15 -12.17 4.39 9.47
CA ARG A 15 -13.43 4.59 8.77
C ARG A 15 -13.42 3.82 7.46
N ALA A 16 -14.57 3.23 7.10
CA ALA A 16 -14.79 2.57 5.82
C ALA A 16 -13.81 1.43 5.49
N GLY A 17 -13.41 0.63 6.48
CA GLY A 17 -12.49 -0.52 6.29
C GLY A 17 -12.97 -1.52 5.23
N VAL A 18 -14.28 -1.62 5.00
CA VAL A 18 -14.88 -2.43 3.92
C VAL A 18 -14.37 -2.01 2.53
N LEU A 19 -14.07 -0.72 2.30
CA LEU A 19 -13.53 -0.24 1.03
C LEU A 19 -12.13 -0.82 0.74
N ALA A 20 -11.30 -0.96 1.77
CA ALA A 20 -9.99 -1.59 1.61
C ALA A 20 -10.14 -3.07 1.23
N LEU A 21 -11.02 -3.81 1.91
CA LEU A 21 -11.30 -5.21 1.58
C LEU A 21 -11.87 -5.37 0.17
N PHE A 22 -12.78 -4.48 -0.23
CA PHE A 22 -13.36 -4.47 -1.56
C PHE A 22 -12.30 -4.20 -2.64
N ALA A 23 -11.43 -3.21 -2.44
CA ALA A 23 -10.34 -2.93 -3.37
C ALA A 23 -9.35 -4.10 -3.48
N LEU A 24 -9.01 -4.75 -2.37
CA LEU A 24 -8.17 -5.96 -2.38
C LEU A 24 -8.85 -7.10 -3.13
N ALA A 25 -10.15 -7.30 -2.95
CA ALA A 25 -10.91 -8.30 -3.71
C ALA A 25 -10.88 -8.02 -5.23
N MET A 26 -11.02 -6.75 -5.64
CA MET A 26 -10.87 -6.36 -7.05
C MET A 26 -9.50 -6.72 -7.60
N GLN A 27 -8.42 -6.49 -6.84
CA GLN A 27 -7.06 -6.86 -7.25
C GLN A 27 -6.89 -8.37 -7.36
N VAL A 28 -7.39 -9.14 -6.39
CA VAL A 28 -7.35 -10.62 -6.44
C VAL A 28 -8.09 -11.14 -7.67
N ILE A 29 -9.28 -10.59 -7.96
CA ILE A 29 -10.03 -10.94 -9.17
C ILE A 29 -9.22 -10.58 -10.43
N ALA A 30 -8.62 -9.40 -10.50
CA ALA A 30 -7.79 -8.99 -11.64
C ALA A 30 -6.55 -9.88 -11.86
N ILE A 31 -6.02 -10.48 -10.80
CA ILE A 31 -4.84 -11.35 -10.85
C ILE A 31 -5.21 -12.78 -11.27
N PHE A 32 -6.30 -13.33 -10.73
CA PHE A 32 -6.59 -14.75 -10.80
C PHE A 32 -7.79 -15.13 -11.68
N ALA A 33 -8.73 -14.21 -11.92
CA ALA A 33 -9.90 -14.51 -12.74
C ALA A 33 -9.53 -14.53 -14.24
N PRO A 34 -10.05 -15.49 -15.02
CA PRO A 34 -9.92 -15.50 -16.47
C PRO A 34 -10.87 -14.46 -17.07
N LEU A 35 -10.48 -13.18 -17.04
CA LEU A 35 -11.34 -12.04 -17.41
C LEU A 35 -11.58 -11.88 -18.93
N GLY A 36 -11.05 -12.78 -19.75
CA GLY A 36 -11.16 -12.72 -21.21
C GLY A 36 -9.80 -12.81 -21.90
N PHE A 37 -9.82 -12.68 -23.24
CA PHE A 37 -8.61 -12.67 -24.07
C PHE A 37 -7.95 -11.29 -24.17
N ASP A 38 -8.62 -10.22 -23.73
CA ASP A 38 -8.11 -8.85 -23.74
C ASP A 38 -7.69 -8.36 -22.35
N ASP A 39 -6.65 -7.52 -22.31
CA ASP A 39 -6.11 -6.97 -21.05
C ASP A 39 -6.96 -5.84 -20.46
N VAL A 40 -7.98 -5.36 -21.18
CA VAL A 40 -8.76 -4.16 -20.82
C VAL A 40 -9.50 -4.32 -19.48
N PRO A 41 -10.25 -5.41 -19.24
CA PRO A 41 -10.96 -5.57 -17.96
C PRO A 41 -9.99 -5.62 -16.77
N LYS A 42 -8.85 -6.27 -16.95
CA LYS A 42 -7.79 -6.37 -15.94
C LYS A 42 -7.20 -5.00 -15.60
N ARG A 43 -6.83 -4.21 -16.62
CA ARG A 43 -6.30 -2.84 -16.48
C ARG A 43 -7.29 -1.97 -15.70
N LEU A 44 -8.55 -1.98 -16.11
CA LEU A 44 -9.60 -1.18 -15.47
C LEU A 44 -9.83 -1.58 -14.01
N LEU A 45 -9.87 -2.88 -13.70
CA LEU A 45 -10.01 -3.35 -12.32
C LEU A 45 -8.86 -2.87 -11.42
N PHE A 46 -7.61 -2.92 -11.90
CA PHE A 46 -6.48 -2.43 -11.13
C PHE A 46 -6.55 -0.93 -10.91
N GLU A 47 -6.78 -0.13 -11.94
CA GLU A 47 -6.94 1.32 -11.82
C GLU A 47 -8.04 1.68 -10.82
N MET A 48 -9.22 1.06 -10.96
CA MET A 48 -10.35 1.31 -10.07
C MET A 48 -10.05 0.88 -8.63
N SER A 49 -9.32 -0.22 -8.43
CA SER A 49 -8.90 -0.64 -7.08
C SER A 49 -8.01 0.41 -6.40
N TYR A 50 -7.09 1.02 -7.15
CA TYR A 50 -6.24 2.09 -6.62
C TYR A 50 -7.04 3.35 -6.31
N VAL A 51 -8.01 3.72 -7.15
CA VAL A 51 -8.93 4.85 -6.85
C VAL A 51 -9.68 4.61 -5.54
N VAL A 52 -10.22 3.40 -5.32
CA VAL A 52 -10.90 3.03 -4.07
C VAL A 52 -9.95 3.08 -2.87
N LEU A 53 -8.71 2.58 -3.00
CA LEU A 53 -7.71 2.64 -1.93
C LEU A 53 -7.28 4.08 -1.61
N ILE A 54 -7.11 4.92 -2.62
CA ILE A 54 -6.77 6.34 -2.44
C ILE A 54 -7.91 7.05 -1.72
N PHE A 55 -9.17 6.82 -2.12
CA PHE A 55 -10.33 7.36 -1.43
C PHE A 55 -10.41 6.88 0.03
N PHE A 56 -10.18 5.58 0.27
CA PHE A 56 -10.10 5.03 1.62
C PHE A 56 -9.01 5.70 2.46
N ALA A 57 -7.83 5.96 1.89
CA ALA A 57 -6.76 6.70 2.56
C ALA A 57 -7.19 8.15 2.87
N ILE A 58 -7.88 8.82 1.94
CA ILE A 58 -8.42 10.17 2.11
C ILE A 58 -9.39 10.28 3.28
N VAL A 59 -10.31 9.33 3.42
CA VAL A 59 -11.26 9.32 4.54
C VAL A 59 -10.56 9.14 5.90
N ASN A 60 -9.32 8.66 5.92
CA ASN A 60 -8.50 8.41 7.11
C ASN A 60 -7.26 9.33 7.21
N LEU A 61 -7.13 10.35 6.36
CA LEU A 61 -5.99 11.27 6.29
C LEU A 61 -5.59 11.95 7.62
N PRO A 62 -6.50 12.22 8.58
CA PRO A 62 -6.12 12.78 9.89
C PRO A 62 -5.15 11.90 10.69
N ARG A 63 -4.89 10.66 10.25
CA ARG A 63 -3.92 9.76 10.86
C ARG A 63 -2.60 9.77 10.09
N PRO A 64 -1.44 9.86 10.78
CA PRO A 64 -0.14 9.95 10.11
C PRO A 64 0.16 8.73 9.24
N GLY A 65 -0.19 7.52 9.70
CA GLY A 65 0.00 6.29 8.92
C GLY A 65 -0.76 6.30 7.60
N PHE A 66 -1.97 6.85 7.57
CA PHE A 66 -2.78 6.95 6.36
C PHE A 66 -2.31 8.02 5.38
N LEU A 67 -1.69 9.10 5.87
CA LEU A 67 -1.00 10.06 5.01
C LEU A 67 0.15 9.39 4.27
N ILE A 68 0.97 8.61 4.98
CA ILE A 68 2.08 7.85 4.38
C ILE A 68 1.55 6.82 3.38
N ILE A 69 0.52 6.03 3.74
CA ILE A 69 -0.13 5.09 2.81
C ILE A 69 -0.64 5.81 1.56
N GLY A 70 -1.32 6.96 1.73
CA GLY A 70 -1.84 7.75 0.61
C GLY A 70 -0.75 8.20 -0.35
N VAL A 71 0.38 8.69 0.16
CA VAL A 71 1.55 9.04 -0.67
C VAL A 71 2.06 7.82 -1.43
N GLY A 72 2.21 6.68 -0.76
CA GLY A 72 2.67 5.44 -1.41
C GLY A 72 1.70 4.93 -2.49
N LEU A 73 0.38 5.05 -2.26
CA LEU A 73 -0.65 4.74 -3.24
C LEU A 73 -0.56 5.66 -4.47
N LEU A 74 -0.34 6.96 -4.28
CA LEU A 74 -0.15 7.91 -5.38
C LEU A 74 1.12 7.62 -6.19
N LEU A 75 2.22 7.28 -5.52
CA LEU A 75 3.48 6.88 -6.17
C LEU A 75 3.32 5.64 -7.05
N ASN A 76 2.44 4.71 -6.68
CA ASN A 76 2.08 3.54 -7.49
C ASN A 76 1.06 3.87 -8.59
N PHE A 77 0.08 4.72 -8.29
CA PHE A 77 -0.99 5.04 -9.22
C PHE A 77 -0.51 5.81 -10.45
N LEU A 78 0.45 6.73 -10.29
CA LEU A 78 1.05 7.49 -11.39
C LEU A 78 1.64 6.61 -12.51
N PRO A 79 2.58 5.68 -12.25
CA PRO A 79 3.10 4.80 -13.29
C PRO A 79 2.03 3.85 -13.84
N ILE A 80 1.05 3.41 -13.03
CA ILE A 80 -0.03 2.54 -13.49
C ILE A 80 -0.87 3.23 -14.57
N VAL A 81 -1.42 4.41 -14.26
CA VAL A 81 -2.27 5.16 -15.21
C VAL A 81 -1.47 5.63 -16.42
N ALA A 82 -0.23 6.12 -16.20
CA ALA A 82 0.60 6.61 -17.29
C ALA A 82 1.01 5.51 -18.30
N ASN A 83 0.93 4.23 -17.91
CA ASN A 83 1.28 3.08 -18.74
C ASN A 83 0.07 2.22 -19.14
N GLY A 84 -1.14 2.77 -19.04
CA GLY A 84 -2.37 2.12 -19.52
C GLY A 84 -2.94 1.10 -18.54
N GLY A 85 -2.87 1.40 -17.24
CA GLY A 85 -3.59 0.69 -16.18
C GLY A 85 -2.88 -0.49 -15.56
N LEU A 86 -1.61 -0.70 -15.91
CA LEU A 86 -0.76 -1.72 -15.29
C LEU A 86 0.63 -1.16 -15.00
N MET A 87 1.29 -1.78 -14.04
CA MET A 87 2.60 -1.35 -13.59
C MET A 87 3.70 -1.78 -14.57
N PRO A 88 4.50 -0.85 -15.12
CA PRO A 88 5.51 -1.22 -16.12
C PRO A 88 6.66 -1.98 -15.47
N VAL A 89 7.03 -3.12 -16.05
CA VAL A 89 8.21 -3.90 -15.68
C VAL A 89 9.02 -4.23 -16.93
N THR A 90 10.35 -4.24 -16.77
CA THR A 90 11.28 -4.54 -17.86
C THR A 90 11.72 -5.99 -17.82
N ALA A 91 12.09 -6.55 -18.97
CA ALA A 91 12.72 -7.87 -19.04
C ALA A 91 13.98 -7.96 -18.15
N VAL A 92 14.74 -6.86 -18.05
CA VAL A 92 15.90 -6.75 -17.15
C VAL A 92 15.51 -6.90 -15.68
N SER A 93 14.40 -6.27 -15.25
CA SER A 93 13.88 -6.44 -13.88
C SER A 93 13.44 -7.88 -13.61
N LEU A 94 12.81 -8.54 -14.57
CA LEU A 94 12.38 -9.95 -14.46
C LEU A 94 13.58 -10.91 -14.44
N ALA A 95 14.62 -10.63 -15.23
CA ALA A 95 15.85 -11.41 -15.24
C ALA A 95 16.56 -11.41 -13.88
N LYS A 96 16.54 -10.27 -13.16
CA LYS A 96 17.13 -10.17 -11.81
C LYS A 96 16.47 -11.08 -10.77
N ILE A 97 15.26 -11.55 -11.03
CA ILE A 97 14.50 -12.40 -10.12
C ILE A 97 14.20 -13.78 -10.72
N ASP A 98 14.89 -14.14 -11.80
CA ASP A 98 14.74 -15.41 -12.52
C ASP A 98 13.29 -15.69 -13.01
N GLN A 99 12.57 -14.63 -13.41
CA GLN A 99 11.18 -14.71 -13.89
C GLN A 99 11.04 -14.39 -15.39
N LEU A 100 12.10 -14.57 -16.18
CA LEU A 100 12.03 -14.39 -17.64
C LEU A 100 11.01 -15.35 -18.29
N HIS A 101 10.82 -16.55 -17.75
CA HIS A 101 9.80 -17.49 -18.21
C HIS A 101 8.37 -16.90 -18.20
N ARG A 102 8.12 -15.83 -17.41
CA ARG A 102 6.82 -15.15 -17.37
C ARG A 102 6.57 -14.23 -18.55
N ILE A 103 7.53 -14.06 -19.46
CA ILE A 103 7.35 -13.28 -20.69
C ILE A 103 7.59 -14.11 -21.95
N ASP A 104 7.69 -15.43 -21.83
CA ASP A 104 7.82 -16.33 -22.98
C ASP A 104 6.61 -16.17 -23.92
N GLY A 105 6.89 -15.87 -25.19
CA GLY A 105 5.88 -15.64 -26.22
C GLY A 105 5.10 -14.32 -26.07
N ARG A 106 5.56 -13.37 -25.24
CA ARG A 106 4.92 -12.06 -25.06
C ARG A 106 5.65 -10.95 -25.78
N ALA A 107 4.88 -10.00 -26.28
CA ALA A 107 5.37 -8.77 -26.86
C ALA A 107 5.37 -7.64 -25.82
N GLU A 108 6.04 -6.54 -26.18
CA GLU A 108 5.92 -5.31 -25.43
C GLU A 108 4.47 -4.81 -25.42
N GLY A 109 4.00 -4.37 -24.25
CA GLY A 109 2.63 -3.92 -24.02
C GLY A 109 1.70 -5.00 -23.46
N ASP A 110 2.10 -6.27 -23.50
CA ASP A 110 1.31 -7.38 -22.96
C ASP A 110 1.29 -7.38 -21.43
N ALA A 111 0.14 -7.67 -20.84
CA ALA A 111 0.06 -7.93 -19.41
C ALA A 111 0.76 -9.23 -19.04
N ILE A 112 1.45 -9.22 -17.90
CA ILE A 112 2.10 -10.41 -17.35
C ILE A 112 1.05 -11.22 -16.56
N PRO A 113 0.89 -12.53 -16.83
CA PRO A 113 -0.11 -13.36 -16.17
C PRO A 113 0.09 -13.39 -14.67
N ARG A 114 -1.01 -13.42 -13.92
CA ARG A 114 -1.02 -13.53 -12.46
C ARG A 114 -0.18 -12.45 -11.76
N THR A 115 -0.04 -11.29 -12.39
CA THR A 115 0.61 -10.11 -11.80
C THR A 115 -0.16 -8.83 -12.14
N LYS A 116 0.20 -7.73 -11.46
CA LYS A 116 -0.25 -6.36 -11.73
C LYS A 116 0.58 -5.64 -12.82
N ASN A 117 1.38 -6.39 -13.59
CA ASN A 117 2.46 -5.81 -14.40
C ASN A 117 2.20 -5.90 -15.90
N VAL A 118 2.77 -4.97 -16.65
CA VAL A 118 2.83 -4.93 -18.11
C VAL A 118 4.28 -4.90 -18.56
N LEU A 119 4.62 -5.70 -19.57
CA LEU A 119 5.97 -5.71 -20.13
C LEU A 119 6.19 -4.42 -20.91
N LYS A 120 7.21 -3.65 -20.52
CA LYS A 120 7.64 -2.45 -21.23
C LYS A 120 9.15 -2.36 -21.31
N ASN A 121 9.64 -1.78 -22.39
CA ASN A 121 11.01 -1.31 -22.48
C ASN A 121 11.21 -0.11 -21.55
N LYS A 122 12.46 0.09 -21.14
CA LYS A 122 12.82 1.13 -20.19
C LYS A 122 12.51 2.53 -20.72
N ASP A 123 12.71 2.74 -22.02
CA ASP A 123 12.55 4.05 -22.65
C ASP A 123 11.07 4.42 -22.88
N ASP A 124 10.19 3.42 -23.01
CA ASP A 124 8.74 3.60 -23.18
C ASP A 124 7.95 3.57 -21.86
N ALA A 125 8.62 3.22 -20.76
CA ALA A 125 8.05 3.15 -19.42
C ALA A 125 7.98 4.55 -18.77
N LYS A 126 6.78 5.14 -18.73
CA LYS A 126 6.57 6.41 -18.03
C LYS A 126 6.72 6.22 -16.53
N PHE A 127 7.41 7.13 -15.85
CA PHE A 127 7.71 7.04 -14.41
C PHE A 127 8.44 5.74 -14.00
N TYR A 128 9.33 5.21 -14.86
CA TYR A 128 10.11 4.00 -14.60
C TYR A 128 10.80 3.96 -13.22
N VAL A 129 11.27 5.10 -12.71
CA VAL A 129 11.92 5.17 -11.39
C VAL A 129 10.98 4.76 -10.24
N LEU A 130 9.68 5.00 -10.41
CA LEU A 130 8.63 4.67 -9.44
C LEU A 130 8.06 3.26 -9.65
N SER A 131 8.43 2.57 -10.73
CA SER A 131 7.89 1.26 -11.04
C SER A 131 8.57 0.14 -10.26
N ASP A 132 8.10 -1.09 -10.50
CA ASP A 132 8.63 -2.32 -9.92
C ASP A 132 10.10 -2.49 -10.35
N ARG A 133 11.03 -2.07 -9.48
CA ARG A 133 12.48 -2.12 -9.73
C ARG A 133 13.32 -2.60 -8.54
N LEU A 134 12.77 -2.53 -7.33
CA LEU A 134 13.50 -2.86 -6.11
C LEU A 134 13.45 -4.37 -5.92
N VAL A 135 14.59 -5.02 -6.13
CA VAL A 135 14.74 -6.44 -5.90
C VAL A 135 15.19 -6.63 -4.45
N PHE A 136 14.39 -7.35 -3.68
CA PHE A 136 14.80 -7.79 -2.35
C PHE A 136 15.18 -9.26 -2.42
N ASP A 137 16.48 -9.52 -2.25
CA ASP A 137 17.00 -10.87 -2.15
C ASP A 137 16.52 -11.47 -0.83
N ASN A 138 15.61 -12.44 -0.94
CA ASN A 138 15.05 -13.16 0.20
C ASN A 138 15.04 -14.65 -0.15
N PRO A 139 15.52 -15.53 0.76
CA PRO A 139 15.66 -16.97 0.53
C PRO A 139 14.36 -17.71 0.17
N VAL A 140 13.18 -17.12 0.39
CA VAL A 140 11.88 -17.77 0.13
C VAL A 140 11.19 -17.26 -1.14
N TYR A 141 11.29 -15.96 -1.42
CA TYR A 141 10.63 -15.31 -2.57
C TYR A 141 11.34 -14.00 -2.88
N VAL A 142 11.66 -13.76 -4.15
CA VAL A 142 12.31 -12.51 -4.59
C VAL A 142 11.26 -11.59 -5.22
N PRO A 143 10.60 -10.69 -4.45
CA PRO A 143 9.66 -9.75 -5.01
C PRO A 143 10.41 -8.65 -5.77
N ILE A 144 9.81 -8.20 -6.87
CA ILE A 144 10.09 -6.85 -7.37
C ILE A 144 9.09 -5.92 -6.71
N LEU A 145 9.59 -4.95 -5.95
CA LEU A 145 8.80 -3.94 -5.27
C LEU A 145 9.00 -2.58 -5.91
N SER A 146 7.98 -1.75 -5.80
CA SER A 146 8.07 -0.32 -6.12
C SER A 146 8.51 0.50 -4.91
N ILE A 147 8.89 1.76 -5.16
CA ILE A 147 9.08 2.73 -4.07
C ILE A 147 7.76 2.99 -3.34
N GLY A 148 6.64 3.01 -4.08
CA GLY A 148 5.31 3.17 -3.50
C GLY A 148 4.95 2.05 -2.53
N ASP A 149 5.31 0.79 -2.84
CA ASP A 149 5.05 -0.38 -1.98
C ASP A 149 5.82 -0.28 -0.65
N LEU A 150 7.06 0.21 -0.67
CA LEU A 150 7.82 0.47 0.56
C LEU A 150 7.20 1.58 1.42
N VAL A 151 6.71 2.64 0.78
CA VAL A 151 6.03 3.74 1.47
C VAL A 151 4.70 3.25 2.06
N ILE A 152 3.90 2.49 1.32
CA ILE A 152 2.66 1.86 1.82
C ILE A 152 2.98 0.95 3.02
N GLY A 153 3.99 0.09 2.92
CA GLY A 153 4.40 -0.80 4.00
C GLY A 153 4.81 -0.03 5.26
N THR A 154 5.57 1.07 5.10
CA THR A 154 5.93 1.96 6.21
C THR A 154 4.69 2.57 6.86
N GLY A 155 3.76 3.09 6.06
CA GLY A 155 2.51 3.67 6.57
C GLY A 155 1.61 2.63 7.27
N LEU A 156 1.62 1.38 6.82
CA LEU A 156 0.94 0.27 7.49
C LEU A 156 1.55 0.00 8.86
N VAL A 157 2.89 -0.07 8.98
CA VAL A 157 3.58 -0.25 10.26
C VAL A 157 3.23 0.89 11.23
N VAL A 158 3.23 2.14 10.75
CA VAL A 158 2.83 3.31 11.56
C VAL A 158 1.36 3.18 12.01
N THR A 159 0.46 2.76 11.12
CA THR A 159 -0.97 2.57 11.43
C THR A 159 -1.19 1.47 12.47
N LEU A 160 -0.47 0.35 12.34
CA LEU A 160 -0.52 -0.75 13.31
C LEU A 160 0.06 -0.32 14.66
N GLY A 161 1.16 0.44 14.65
CA GLY A 161 1.73 1.04 15.86
C GLY A 161 0.72 1.92 16.57
N ASP A 162 0.02 2.80 15.86
CA ASP A 162 -1.03 3.64 16.42
C ASP A 162 -2.22 2.85 16.98
N LEU A 163 -2.53 1.68 16.41
CA LEU A 163 -3.65 0.84 16.82
C LEU A 163 -3.32 -0.04 18.05
N PHE A 164 -2.11 -0.59 18.10
CA PHE A 164 -1.75 -1.62 19.07
C PHE A 164 -0.76 -1.17 20.16
N LEU A 165 0.02 -0.10 19.94
CA LEU A 165 1.00 0.33 20.94
C LEU A 165 0.35 1.28 21.97
N PRO A 166 0.47 0.97 23.27
CA PRO A 166 0.00 1.85 24.32
C PRO A 166 0.87 3.12 24.35
N ARG A 167 0.22 4.28 24.43
CA ARG A 167 0.93 5.55 24.63
C ARG A 167 1.19 5.72 26.12
N VAL A 168 2.46 5.95 26.48
CA VAL A 168 2.85 6.30 27.84
C VAL A 168 2.39 7.73 28.11
N GLN A 169 1.31 7.88 28.86
CA GLN A 169 0.85 9.20 29.28
C GLN A 169 1.36 9.48 30.70
N ARG A 170 2.12 10.56 30.85
CA ARG A 170 2.49 11.06 32.19
C ARG A 170 1.22 11.61 32.82
N SER A 171 0.70 10.89 33.83
CA SER A 171 -0.42 11.39 34.62
C SER A 171 0.03 12.65 35.36
N ARG A 172 -0.38 13.83 34.89
CA ARG A 172 -0.30 15.05 35.69
C ARG A 172 -1.36 14.87 36.78
N ARG A 173 -0.93 14.49 37.98
CA ARG A 173 -1.80 14.34 39.15
C ARG A 173 -2.67 15.60 39.23
N ALA A 174 -3.97 15.47 39.04
CA ALA A 174 -4.88 16.60 39.14
C ALA A 174 -4.69 17.23 40.53
N PRO A 175 -4.64 18.58 40.64
CA PRO A 175 -4.55 19.21 41.96
C PRO A 175 -5.69 18.70 42.82
N ALA A 176 -5.36 18.25 44.04
CA ALA A 176 -6.31 17.71 44.98
C ALA A 176 -7.49 18.68 45.12
N LYS A 177 -8.71 18.19 44.88
CA LYS A 177 -9.93 18.96 45.08
C LYS A 177 -9.94 19.40 46.55
N PRO A 178 -10.03 20.72 46.88
CA PRO A 178 -10.05 21.13 48.27
C PRO A 178 -11.25 20.47 48.95
N SER A 179 -10.95 19.76 50.05
CA SER A 179 -11.95 19.15 50.90
C SER A 179 -12.95 20.22 51.31
N ARG A 180 -14.21 20.09 50.89
CA ARG A 180 -15.31 20.85 51.50
C ARG A 180 -15.57 20.26 52.89
N ALA A 181 -14.68 20.55 53.82
CA ALA A 181 -14.98 20.49 55.23
C ALA A 181 -15.17 21.94 55.69
N ASN A 182 -16.32 22.20 56.31
CA ASN A 182 -16.77 23.46 56.94
C ASN A 182 -17.59 24.39 56.03
N LEU A 183 -18.89 24.09 55.94
CA LEU A 183 -19.99 25.05 55.95
C LEU A 183 -21.10 24.46 56.82
#